data_AF-A0A1C4MHN4-F1
#
_entry.id   AF-A0A1C4MHN4-F1
#
_cell.length_a   1.000
_cell.length_b   1.000
_cell.length_c   1.000
_cell.angle_alpha   90.00
_cell.angle_beta   90.00
_cell.angle_gamma   90.00
#
_symmetry.space_group_name_H-M   'P 1'
#
loop_
_entity.id
_entity.type
_entity.pdbx_description
1 polymer ?
#
loop_
_entity_poly.entity_id
_entity_poly.type
_entity_poly.pdbx_seq_one_letter_code
_entity_poly.pdbx_strand_id
1 'polypeptide(L)'
;MRGSPLLTVRGISKRFGAVHALREVDLAINEGEVVGLVGSNGAGKSTLVKAISGVFPPESGVIEWKGRPVDLRRPIDAQRLGIATVHQDTSLCDNLDTVDNLFLGRPLRRWGVLDEVGMEKRSRSLLDTLAVRIPSLRVPVASLSGAQRQGVAIARALIGNPELIVLDEPTNALGPRQAALVLELVQRLREQHLSVLLVSDEMEEVRAVADRVAVLRVGRGSGFFDTKYTTQEQIDSAITGNHAMAVNLQQSLLPHGLPEQDALDVAYRYLPAQAGVGGDWFDVIPLSGARVALVVGDIVGHGMHAAATMGRLRTAVHNFSMLDLPSNELLAHLDDLVGRIDKDEAAAGSSVPIAGATCLYAIYDPVSRRCELARAGHLPPGLVHPDGTAEFLDLPAGPPLGLGGLPFEAVEVELPEGSRLVLYTDGLVEDRNRDIDVGLDLLRAALTGPDRTPDEACERVLDALLPENPKDDIALLIARTQALPDHHIACWEVPADPAAVAAVRDRADRQLAQWGLDDLAFTTELILSELVTNAIRYASGPVVVRLLRDRSLICEVSDTSSTSPHLRYAATTDEGGRGLFLVAQIAESWGTRYTDAGKIIWVEQRLPHQRNPDA
;
A
#
# COMPACT_ATOMS: atom_id res chain seq x y z
N MET A 1 -2.80 -33.36 12.93
CA MET A 1 -1.32 -33.35 12.86
C MET A 1 -0.94 -33.68 11.44
N ARG A 2 -0.43 -32.72 10.66
CA ARG A 2 0.07 -33.00 9.30
C ARG A 2 1.41 -33.71 9.43
N GLY A 3 1.60 -34.82 8.71
CA GLY A 3 2.87 -35.57 8.71
C GLY A 3 4.03 -34.72 8.18
N SER A 4 5.26 -35.17 8.42
CA SER A 4 6.46 -34.51 7.88
C SER A 4 6.42 -34.50 6.33
N PRO A 5 6.87 -33.42 5.67
CA PRO A 5 6.93 -33.37 4.20
C PRO A 5 7.77 -34.51 3.60
N LEU A 6 7.43 -34.93 2.38
CA LEU A 6 8.15 -35.95 1.62
C LEU A 6 9.54 -35.46 1.24
N LEU A 7 9.63 -34.24 0.70
CA LEU A 7 10.87 -33.54 0.39
C LEU A 7 10.88 -32.20 1.12
N THR A 8 12.00 -31.87 1.76
CA THR A 8 12.28 -30.51 2.25
C THR A 8 13.66 -30.07 1.79
N VAL A 9 13.74 -28.87 1.27
CA VAL A 9 14.95 -28.19 0.83
C VAL A 9 15.07 -26.97 1.74
N ARG A 10 16.21 -26.81 2.43
CA ARG A 10 16.43 -25.71 3.37
C ARG A 10 17.73 -24.99 3.09
N GLY A 11 17.66 -23.67 2.86
CA GLY A 11 18.82 -22.79 2.72
C GLY A 11 19.76 -23.19 1.58
N ILE A 12 19.25 -23.83 0.52
CA ILE A 12 20.10 -24.31 -0.57
C ILE A 12 20.68 -23.14 -1.36
N SER A 13 22.01 -23.13 -1.49
CA SER A 13 22.73 -22.16 -2.33
C SER A 13 23.60 -22.86 -3.37
N LYS A 14 23.72 -22.23 -4.54
CA LYS A 14 24.54 -22.74 -5.65
C LYS A 14 25.09 -21.59 -6.49
N ARG A 15 26.40 -21.63 -6.76
CA ARG A 15 27.08 -20.69 -7.65
C ARG A 15 27.69 -21.38 -8.85
N PHE A 16 27.83 -20.62 -9.93
CA PHE A 16 28.59 -20.98 -11.12
C PHE A 16 29.49 -19.77 -11.48
N GLY A 17 30.75 -19.83 -11.06
CA GLY A 17 31.66 -18.69 -11.18
C GLY A 17 31.12 -17.47 -10.45
N ALA A 18 30.92 -16.36 -11.17
CA ALA A 18 30.38 -15.12 -10.62
C ALA A 18 28.84 -15.13 -10.41
N VAL A 19 28.13 -16.12 -10.98
CA VAL A 19 26.67 -16.16 -10.93
C VAL A 19 26.20 -16.96 -9.73
N HIS A 20 25.49 -16.30 -8.81
CA HIS A 20 24.75 -16.97 -7.73
C HIS A 20 23.38 -17.43 -8.25
N ALA A 21 23.29 -18.67 -8.72
CA ALA A 21 22.08 -19.23 -9.31
C ALA A 21 21.00 -19.58 -8.26
N LEU A 22 21.40 -19.98 -7.05
CA LEU A 22 20.51 -20.18 -5.90
C LEU A 22 21.13 -19.52 -4.65
N ARG A 23 20.29 -18.90 -3.83
CA ARG A 23 20.63 -18.15 -2.61
C ARG A 23 19.60 -18.51 -1.53
N GLU A 24 20.01 -19.37 -0.61
CA GLU A 24 19.21 -19.74 0.58
C GLU A 24 17.77 -20.16 0.22
N VAL A 25 17.63 -21.02 -0.78
CA VAL A 25 16.30 -21.43 -1.28
C VAL A 25 15.69 -22.51 -0.38
N ASP A 26 14.44 -22.27 0.01
CA ASP A 26 13.60 -23.21 0.73
C ASP A 26 12.48 -23.75 -0.18
N LEU A 27 12.18 -25.04 -0.06
CA LEU A 27 11.07 -25.71 -0.76
C LEU A 27 10.59 -26.91 0.07
N ALA A 28 9.29 -27.18 0.13
CA ALA A 28 8.73 -28.36 0.78
C ALA A 28 7.59 -28.94 -0.07
N ILE A 29 7.59 -30.27 -0.22
CA ILE A 29 6.59 -31.02 -0.98
C ILE A 29 6.04 -32.11 -0.06
N ASN A 30 4.72 -32.15 0.11
CA ASN A 30 4.03 -33.20 0.87
C ASN A 30 3.74 -34.43 0.00
N GLU A 31 3.45 -35.56 0.64
CA GLU A 31 3.06 -36.78 -0.05
C GLU A 31 1.74 -36.58 -0.82
N GLY A 32 1.71 -36.98 -2.09
CA GLY A 32 0.55 -36.87 -2.97
C GLY A 32 0.22 -35.44 -3.43
N GLU A 33 1.08 -34.47 -3.15
CA GLU A 33 0.89 -33.06 -3.50
C GLU A 33 1.52 -32.74 -4.86
N VAL A 34 0.85 -31.92 -5.66
CA VAL A 34 1.43 -31.28 -6.84
C VAL A 34 1.87 -29.86 -6.49
N VAL A 35 3.18 -29.61 -6.51
CA VAL A 35 3.75 -28.27 -6.32
C VAL A 35 4.22 -27.73 -7.66
N GLY A 36 3.69 -26.57 -8.05
CA GLY A 36 4.18 -25.81 -9.21
C GLY A 36 5.36 -24.92 -8.82
N LEU A 37 6.50 -25.02 -9.50
CA LEU A 37 7.64 -24.12 -9.33
C LEU A 37 7.68 -23.13 -10.49
N VAL A 38 7.37 -21.87 -10.19
CA VAL A 38 7.29 -20.77 -11.18
C VAL A 38 8.38 -19.72 -10.94
N GLY A 39 8.66 -18.94 -11.97
CA GLY A 39 9.67 -17.88 -11.92
C GLY A 39 10.12 -17.48 -13.31
N SER A 40 10.67 -16.29 -13.45
CA SER A 40 11.19 -15.79 -14.73
C SER A 40 12.35 -16.66 -15.26
N ASN A 41 12.66 -16.50 -16.55
CA ASN A 41 13.83 -17.14 -17.13
C ASN A 41 15.11 -16.67 -16.43
N GLY A 42 15.96 -17.62 -16.03
CA GLY A 42 17.13 -17.34 -15.21
C GLY A 42 16.87 -17.20 -13.71
N ALA A 43 15.63 -17.39 -13.23
CA ALA A 43 15.33 -17.32 -11.79
C ALA A 43 15.99 -18.42 -10.94
N GLY A 44 16.48 -19.49 -11.56
CA GLY A 44 17.17 -20.60 -10.88
C GLY A 44 16.40 -21.94 -10.88
N LYS A 45 15.22 -22.02 -11.52
CA LYS A 45 14.32 -23.19 -11.49
C LYS A 45 15.05 -24.50 -11.85
N SER A 46 15.68 -24.54 -13.02
CA SER A 46 16.43 -25.72 -13.48
C SER A 46 17.68 -25.99 -12.62
N THR A 47 18.24 -24.99 -11.95
CA THR A 47 19.35 -25.21 -10.99
C THR A 47 18.84 -25.93 -9.75
N LEU A 48 17.66 -25.56 -9.26
CA LEU A 48 17.01 -26.24 -8.13
C LEU A 48 16.63 -27.68 -8.49
N VAL A 49 16.06 -27.90 -9.67
CA VAL A 49 15.79 -29.27 -10.21
C VAL A 49 17.07 -30.10 -10.28
N LYS A 50 18.18 -29.52 -10.74
CA LYS A 50 19.48 -30.22 -10.81
C LYS A 50 20.07 -30.51 -9.44
N ALA A 51 19.77 -29.70 -8.42
CA ALA A 51 20.16 -29.99 -7.04
C ALA A 51 19.35 -31.15 -6.46
N ILE A 52 18.02 -31.15 -6.63
CA ILE A 52 17.12 -32.21 -6.16
C ILE A 52 17.38 -33.54 -6.88
N SER A 53 17.75 -33.49 -8.17
CA SER A 53 18.08 -34.70 -8.95
C SER A 53 19.51 -35.18 -8.75
N GLY A 54 20.32 -34.53 -7.90
CA GLY A 54 21.71 -34.93 -7.64
C GLY A 54 22.67 -34.72 -8.82
N VAL A 55 22.30 -33.91 -9.81
CA VAL A 55 23.16 -33.52 -10.93
C VAL A 55 24.15 -32.43 -10.51
N PHE A 56 23.65 -31.43 -9.78
CA PHE A 56 24.45 -30.32 -9.25
C PHE A 56 24.32 -30.23 -7.74
N PRO A 57 25.25 -30.83 -6.99
CA PRO A 57 25.20 -30.78 -5.53
C PRO A 57 25.24 -29.32 -5.04
N PRO A 58 24.43 -28.97 -4.04
CA PRO A 58 24.42 -27.62 -3.47
C PRO A 58 25.74 -27.32 -2.74
N GLU A 59 26.08 -26.04 -2.61
CA GLU A 59 27.27 -25.60 -1.84
C GLU A 59 26.99 -25.52 -0.34
N SER A 60 25.75 -25.20 0.02
CA SER A 60 25.28 -25.06 1.40
C SER A 60 23.80 -25.41 1.49
N GLY A 61 23.32 -25.58 2.72
CA GLY A 61 21.94 -25.96 3.03
C GLY A 61 21.76 -27.48 3.11
N VAL A 62 20.53 -27.92 3.36
CA VAL A 62 20.19 -29.32 3.62
C VAL A 62 19.00 -29.75 2.77
N ILE A 63 19.09 -30.94 2.18
CA ILE A 63 17.95 -31.63 1.58
C ILE A 63 17.55 -32.74 2.54
N GLU A 64 16.26 -32.79 2.89
CA GLU A 64 15.67 -33.80 3.75
C GLU A 64 14.65 -34.63 2.95
N TRP A 65 14.74 -35.95 3.08
CA TRP A 65 13.78 -36.89 2.53
C TRP A 65 13.03 -37.57 3.67
N LYS A 66 11.70 -37.41 3.73
CA LYS A 66 10.84 -37.90 4.82
C LYS A 66 11.35 -37.46 6.21
N GLY A 67 11.77 -36.20 6.30
CA GLY A 67 12.32 -35.59 7.52
C GLY A 67 13.74 -36.03 7.89
N ARG A 68 14.46 -36.76 7.03
CA ARG A 68 15.86 -37.16 7.27
C ARG A 68 16.80 -36.49 6.29
N PRO A 69 17.89 -35.85 6.75
CA PRO A 69 18.91 -35.29 5.86
C PRO A 69 19.48 -36.35 4.91
N VAL A 70 19.61 -36.00 3.63
CA VAL A 70 20.17 -36.84 2.57
C VAL A 70 21.25 -36.10 1.79
N ASP A 71 22.21 -36.85 1.26
CA ASP A 71 23.30 -36.31 0.45
C ASP A 71 23.15 -36.77 -1.00
N LEU A 72 22.72 -35.86 -1.88
CA LEU A 72 22.43 -36.12 -3.28
C LEU A 72 23.59 -35.66 -4.15
N ARG A 73 24.63 -36.51 -4.28
CA ARG A 73 25.84 -36.16 -5.04
C ARG A 73 25.79 -36.58 -6.50
N ARG A 74 24.97 -37.59 -6.81
CA ARG A 74 24.82 -38.17 -8.14
C ARG A 74 23.35 -38.50 -8.41
N PRO A 75 22.93 -38.56 -9.69
CA PRO A 75 21.55 -38.91 -10.04
C PRO A 75 21.05 -40.25 -9.50
N ILE A 76 21.96 -41.22 -9.34
CA ILE A 76 21.62 -42.52 -8.75
C ILE A 76 21.22 -42.42 -7.27
N ASP A 77 21.72 -41.43 -6.55
CA ASP A 77 21.41 -41.22 -5.13
C ASP A 77 19.94 -40.76 -5.00
N ALA A 78 19.50 -39.83 -5.86
CA ALA A 78 18.10 -39.39 -5.94
C ALA A 78 17.15 -40.53 -6.37
N GLN A 79 17.53 -41.30 -7.40
CA GLN A 79 16.74 -42.45 -7.86
C GLN A 79 16.53 -43.52 -6.76
N ARG A 80 17.54 -43.77 -5.93
CA ARG A 80 17.44 -44.74 -4.82
C ARG A 80 16.47 -44.31 -3.73
N LEU A 81 16.24 -43.01 -3.57
CA LEU A 81 15.25 -42.47 -2.65
C LEU A 81 13.84 -42.46 -3.22
N GLY A 82 13.67 -42.76 -4.52
CA GLY A 82 12.39 -42.67 -5.21
C GLY A 82 12.12 -41.30 -5.84
N ILE A 83 13.15 -40.50 -6.10
CA ILE A 83 13.05 -39.24 -6.85
C ILE A 83 13.35 -39.53 -8.32
N ALA A 84 12.38 -39.31 -9.20
CA ALA A 84 12.55 -39.40 -10.65
C ALA A 84 12.43 -38.02 -11.28
N THR A 85 13.25 -37.73 -12.29
CA THR A 85 13.23 -36.43 -13.00
C THR A 85 13.06 -36.66 -14.49
N VAL A 86 12.11 -35.93 -15.08
CA VAL A 86 11.95 -35.77 -16.51
C VAL A 86 12.44 -34.37 -16.83
N HIS A 87 13.59 -34.29 -17.49
CA HIS A 87 14.17 -33.03 -17.93
C HIS A 87 13.45 -32.48 -19.17
N GLN A 88 13.60 -31.18 -19.42
CA GLN A 88 13.08 -30.48 -20.60
C GLN A 88 13.35 -31.24 -21.90
N ASP A 89 14.58 -31.71 -22.09
CA ASP A 89 14.89 -32.71 -23.11
C ASP A 89 14.53 -34.12 -22.60
N THR A 90 13.47 -34.69 -23.17
CA THR A 90 12.92 -36.01 -22.80
C THR A 90 13.93 -37.16 -22.80
N SER A 91 15.12 -36.96 -23.38
CA SER A 91 16.25 -37.90 -23.34
C SER A 91 15.86 -39.31 -23.80
N LEU A 92 14.92 -39.40 -24.75
CA LEU A 92 14.50 -40.64 -25.39
C LEU A 92 15.47 -40.99 -26.53
N CYS A 93 15.66 -42.28 -26.78
CA CYS A 93 16.41 -42.76 -27.93
C CYS A 93 15.48 -42.88 -29.13
N ASP A 94 15.56 -41.91 -30.04
CA ASP A 94 14.69 -41.76 -31.22
C ASP A 94 14.56 -43.02 -32.09
N ASN A 95 15.65 -43.79 -32.20
CA ASN A 95 15.75 -44.99 -33.01
C ASN A 95 15.22 -46.26 -32.31
N LEU A 96 14.91 -46.20 -31.02
CA LEU A 96 14.40 -47.33 -30.25
C LEU A 96 12.88 -47.28 -30.14
N ASP A 97 12.26 -48.44 -29.94
CA ASP A 97 10.82 -48.54 -29.72
C ASP A 97 10.43 -48.06 -28.31
N THR A 98 9.13 -48.04 -28.01
CA THR A 98 8.63 -47.57 -26.71
C THR A 98 9.03 -48.52 -25.58
N VAL A 99 9.04 -49.84 -25.82
CA VAL A 99 9.41 -50.84 -24.80
C VAL A 99 10.87 -50.69 -24.44
N ASP A 100 11.75 -50.61 -25.43
CA ASP A 100 13.19 -50.46 -25.24
C ASP A 100 13.53 -49.15 -24.54
N ASN A 101 12.85 -48.04 -24.88
CA ASN A 101 13.02 -46.76 -24.18
C ASN A 101 12.60 -46.84 -22.70
N LEU A 102 11.47 -47.49 -22.39
CA LEU A 102 10.96 -47.63 -21.02
C LEU A 102 11.93 -48.43 -20.13
N PHE A 103 12.55 -49.48 -20.67
CA PHE A 103 13.44 -50.38 -19.93
C PHE A 103 14.93 -50.08 -20.12
N LEU A 104 15.27 -48.98 -20.80
CA LEU A 104 16.66 -48.61 -21.08
C LEU A 104 17.47 -48.47 -19.78
N GLY A 105 18.57 -49.22 -19.68
CA GLY A 105 19.42 -49.27 -18.47
C GLY A 105 18.84 -50.10 -17.32
N ARG A 106 17.61 -50.63 -17.43
CA ARG A 106 16.92 -51.42 -16.40
C ARG A 106 16.10 -52.58 -17.02
N PRO A 107 16.69 -53.43 -17.87
CA PRO A 107 15.94 -54.50 -18.52
C PRO A 107 15.41 -55.53 -17.52
N LEU A 108 14.19 -55.99 -17.73
CA LEU A 108 13.69 -57.17 -17.02
C LEU A 108 14.35 -58.41 -17.60
N ARG A 109 14.87 -59.27 -16.71
CA ARG A 109 15.49 -60.52 -17.11
C ARG A 109 14.79 -61.69 -16.44
N ARG A 110 14.52 -62.74 -17.22
CA ARG A 110 14.03 -64.02 -16.73
C ARG A 110 15.06 -65.07 -17.09
N TRP A 111 15.69 -65.67 -16.08
CA TRP A 111 16.71 -66.70 -16.24
C TRP A 111 17.93 -66.23 -17.07
N GLY A 112 18.35 -64.98 -16.87
CA GLY A 112 19.53 -64.39 -17.53
C GLY A 112 19.26 -63.75 -18.90
N VAL A 113 18.18 -64.12 -19.58
CA VAL A 113 17.73 -63.54 -20.86
C VAL A 113 16.71 -62.41 -20.65
N LEU A 114 16.57 -61.54 -21.64
CA LEU A 114 15.59 -60.45 -21.62
C LEU A 114 14.16 -61.00 -21.60
N ASP A 115 13.33 -60.51 -20.69
CA ASP A 115 11.91 -60.86 -20.62
C ASP A 115 11.10 -59.90 -21.49
N GLU A 116 11.23 -60.03 -22.81
CA GLU A 116 10.56 -59.15 -23.78
C GLU A 116 9.04 -59.12 -23.60
N VAL A 117 8.44 -60.28 -23.32
CA VAL A 117 6.99 -60.41 -23.09
C VAL A 117 6.58 -59.71 -21.80
N GLY A 118 7.35 -59.88 -20.72
CA GLY A 118 7.10 -59.18 -19.45
C GLY A 118 7.25 -57.68 -19.59
N MET A 119 8.29 -57.23 -20.30
CA MET A 119 8.52 -55.81 -20.60
C MET A 119 7.37 -55.22 -21.41
N GLU A 120 6.95 -55.86 -22.50
CA GLU A 120 5.84 -55.35 -23.32
C GLU A 120 4.52 -55.29 -22.54
N LYS A 121 4.20 -56.32 -21.75
CA LYS A 121 2.99 -56.31 -20.89
C LYS A 121 3.02 -55.18 -19.87
N ARG A 122 4.16 -54.97 -19.22
CA ARG A 122 4.32 -53.90 -18.23
C ARG A 122 4.28 -52.51 -18.88
N SER A 123 4.90 -52.33 -20.05
CA SER A 123 4.79 -51.09 -20.84
C SER A 123 3.35 -50.77 -21.19
N ARG A 124 2.59 -51.76 -21.68
CA ARG A 124 1.18 -51.59 -22.03
C ARG A 124 0.34 -51.18 -20.82
N SER A 125 0.47 -51.94 -19.72
CA SER A 125 -0.26 -51.63 -18.48
C SER A 125 0.04 -50.22 -17.97
N LEU A 126 1.30 -49.78 -18.03
CA LEU A 126 1.69 -48.46 -17.55
C LEU A 126 1.12 -47.34 -18.42
N LEU A 127 1.19 -47.48 -19.75
CA LEU A 127 0.65 -46.50 -20.68
C LEU A 127 -0.88 -46.43 -20.60
N ASP A 128 -1.56 -47.58 -20.43
CA ASP A 128 -3.01 -47.64 -20.22
C ASP A 128 -3.41 -46.92 -18.92
N THR A 129 -2.70 -47.16 -17.83
CA THR A 129 -2.91 -46.48 -16.53
C THR A 129 -2.73 -44.96 -16.62
N LEU A 130 -1.80 -44.48 -17.46
CA LEU A 130 -1.60 -43.05 -17.71
C LEU A 130 -2.51 -42.49 -18.82
N ALA A 131 -3.32 -43.34 -19.45
CA ALA A 131 -4.12 -43.06 -20.65
C ALA A 131 -3.30 -42.49 -21.82
N VAL A 132 -2.03 -42.88 -21.95
CA VAL A 132 -1.14 -42.46 -23.04
C VAL A 132 -1.45 -43.29 -24.29
N ARG A 133 -2.07 -42.65 -25.28
CA ARG A 133 -2.43 -43.31 -26.55
C ARG A 133 -1.30 -43.17 -27.58
N ILE A 134 -0.67 -44.29 -27.93
CA ILE A 134 0.33 -44.38 -29.00
C ILE A 134 -0.10 -45.39 -30.09
N PRO A 135 0.36 -45.25 -31.34
CA PRO A 135 -0.04 -46.14 -32.43
C PRO A 135 0.40 -47.59 -32.24
N SER A 136 1.60 -47.81 -31.69
CA SER A 136 2.16 -49.12 -31.42
C SER A 136 3.32 -49.00 -30.43
N LEU A 137 3.57 -50.06 -29.64
CA LEU A 137 4.73 -50.14 -28.74
C LEU A 137 6.03 -50.43 -29.48
N ARG A 138 5.93 -50.96 -30.71
CA ARG A 138 7.04 -51.49 -31.52
C ARG A 138 7.51 -50.55 -32.64
N VAL A 139 6.98 -49.33 -32.69
CA VAL A 139 7.47 -48.30 -33.61
C VAL A 139 8.51 -47.41 -32.91
N PRO A 140 9.51 -46.89 -33.64
CA PRO A 140 10.49 -45.96 -33.08
C PRO A 140 9.82 -44.73 -32.48
N VAL A 141 10.28 -44.27 -31.32
CA VAL A 141 9.69 -43.11 -30.62
C VAL A 141 9.80 -41.82 -31.42
N ALA A 142 10.72 -41.73 -32.39
CA ALA A 142 10.82 -40.61 -33.33
C ALA A 142 9.53 -40.37 -34.14
N SER A 143 8.72 -41.41 -34.34
CA SER A 143 7.45 -41.33 -35.07
C SER A 143 6.27 -40.78 -34.25
N LEU A 144 6.46 -40.58 -32.95
CA LEU A 144 5.41 -40.13 -32.02
C LEU A 144 5.30 -38.59 -31.99
N SER A 145 4.10 -38.09 -31.67
CA SER A 145 3.87 -36.66 -31.44
C SER A 145 4.59 -36.17 -30.18
N GLY A 146 4.77 -34.85 -30.04
CA GLY A 146 5.41 -34.25 -28.86
C GLY A 146 4.78 -34.70 -27.54
N ALA A 147 3.46 -34.60 -27.40
CA ALA A 147 2.73 -35.08 -26.23
C ALA A 147 2.88 -36.60 -25.99
N GLN A 148 2.92 -37.40 -27.07
CA GLN A 148 3.13 -38.85 -26.94
C GLN A 148 4.55 -39.18 -26.44
N ARG A 149 5.57 -38.49 -26.97
CA ARG A 149 6.96 -38.62 -26.48
C ARG A 149 7.06 -38.20 -25.02
N GLN A 150 6.39 -37.11 -24.62
CA GLN A 150 6.33 -36.69 -23.23
C GLN A 150 5.68 -37.76 -22.33
N GLY A 151 4.56 -38.33 -22.77
CA GLY A 151 3.89 -39.43 -22.08
C GLY A 151 4.79 -40.66 -21.92
N VAL A 152 5.56 -41.02 -22.96
CA VAL A 152 6.56 -42.10 -22.91
C VAL A 152 7.71 -41.77 -21.95
N ALA A 153 8.20 -40.54 -21.92
CA ALA A 153 9.26 -40.10 -21.01
C ALA A 153 8.82 -40.16 -19.55
N ILE A 154 7.58 -39.72 -19.27
CA ILE A 154 6.98 -39.82 -17.93
C ILE A 154 6.74 -41.29 -17.56
N ALA A 155 6.21 -42.11 -18.48
CA ALA A 155 6.05 -43.55 -18.24
C ALA A 155 7.40 -44.23 -17.92
N ARG A 156 8.47 -43.90 -18.64
CA ARG A 156 9.83 -44.40 -18.33
C ARG A 156 10.26 -44.03 -16.91
N ALA A 157 9.99 -42.80 -16.46
CA ALA A 157 10.31 -42.36 -15.11
C ALA A 157 9.58 -43.19 -14.03
N LEU A 158 8.38 -43.69 -14.32
CA LEU A 158 7.57 -44.49 -13.40
C LEU A 158 7.99 -45.97 -13.28
N ILE A 159 8.82 -46.50 -14.19
CA ILE A 159 9.27 -47.91 -14.12
C ILE A 159 9.96 -48.24 -12.78
N GLY A 160 10.60 -47.24 -12.18
CA GLY A 160 11.25 -47.34 -10.87
C GLY A 160 10.32 -47.23 -9.65
N ASN A 161 9.01 -47.09 -9.84
CA ASN A 161 8.03 -46.78 -8.79
C ASN A 161 8.47 -45.60 -7.89
N PRO A 162 8.71 -44.40 -8.46
CA PRO A 162 9.11 -43.25 -7.67
C PRO A 162 8.01 -42.81 -6.71
N GLU A 163 8.39 -42.07 -5.67
CA GLU A 163 7.46 -41.39 -4.74
C GLU A 163 7.32 -39.89 -5.08
N LEU A 164 8.35 -39.31 -5.71
CA LEU A 164 8.36 -37.95 -6.23
C LEU A 164 8.79 -37.97 -7.70
N ILE A 165 8.00 -37.34 -8.55
CA ILE A 165 8.38 -37.04 -9.94
C ILE A 165 8.57 -35.54 -10.13
N VAL A 166 9.72 -35.16 -10.70
CA VAL A 166 10.03 -33.78 -11.08
C VAL A 166 9.87 -33.67 -12.59
N LEU A 167 9.00 -32.78 -13.03
CA LEU A 167 8.72 -32.51 -14.44
C LEU A 167 9.24 -31.11 -14.77
N ASP A 168 10.37 -31.04 -15.47
CA ASP A 168 11.02 -29.77 -15.82
C ASP A 168 10.51 -29.28 -17.19
N GLU A 169 9.59 -28.31 -17.17
CA GLU A 169 8.97 -27.70 -18.36
C GLU A 169 8.39 -28.73 -19.35
N PRO A 170 7.48 -29.64 -18.90
CA PRO A 170 7.07 -30.81 -19.68
C PRO A 170 6.20 -30.49 -20.91
N THR A 171 5.70 -29.28 -21.01
CA THR A 171 4.85 -28.76 -22.07
C THR A 171 5.60 -27.82 -23.02
N ASN A 172 6.86 -27.54 -22.72
CA ASN A 172 7.67 -26.64 -23.54
C ASN A 172 7.82 -27.21 -24.96
N ALA A 173 7.75 -26.34 -25.95
CA ALA A 173 7.68 -26.67 -27.38
C ALA A 173 6.43 -27.46 -27.84
N LEU A 174 5.37 -27.57 -27.02
CA LEU A 174 4.08 -28.14 -27.43
C LEU A 174 3.05 -27.04 -27.73
N GLY A 175 2.15 -27.31 -28.68
CA GLY A 175 0.97 -26.45 -28.88
C GLY A 175 -0.11 -26.69 -27.81
N PRO A 176 -1.08 -25.77 -27.63
CA PRO A 176 -2.04 -25.81 -26.51
C PRO A 176 -2.80 -27.14 -26.35
N ARG A 177 -3.23 -27.74 -27.48
CA ARG A 177 -3.92 -29.05 -27.47
C ARG A 177 -3.03 -30.19 -26.99
N GLN A 178 -1.73 -30.13 -27.27
CA GLN A 178 -0.76 -31.14 -26.86
C GLN A 178 -0.34 -30.93 -25.40
N ALA A 179 -0.17 -29.67 -24.97
CA ALA A 179 0.08 -29.33 -23.57
C ALA A 179 -1.05 -29.83 -22.65
N ALA A 180 -2.32 -29.63 -23.04
CA ALA A 180 -3.47 -30.12 -22.30
C ALA A 180 -3.42 -31.65 -22.03
N LEU A 181 -2.98 -32.44 -23.01
CA LEU A 181 -2.83 -33.90 -22.84
C LEU A 181 -1.75 -34.26 -21.80
N VAL A 182 -0.68 -33.46 -21.72
CA VAL A 182 0.39 -33.64 -20.73
C VAL A 182 -0.11 -33.23 -19.34
N LEU A 183 -0.86 -32.13 -19.23
CA LEU A 183 -1.45 -31.69 -17.95
C LEU A 183 -2.49 -32.69 -17.42
N GLU A 184 -3.33 -33.27 -18.28
CA GLU A 184 -4.22 -34.37 -17.90
C GLU A 184 -3.44 -35.57 -17.34
N LEU A 185 -2.26 -35.85 -17.89
CA LEU A 185 -1.40 -36.91 -17.37
C LEU A 185 -0.88 -36.55 -15.97
N VAL A 186 -0.47 -35.29 -15.74
CA VAL A 186 -0.08 -34.81 -14.40
C VAL A 186 -1.23 -34.98 -13.39
N GLN A 187 -2.46 -34.66 -13.79
CA GLN A 187 -3.65 -34.89 -12.95
C GLN A 187 -3.83 -36.37 -12.61
N ARG A 188 -3.63 -37.29 -13.56
CA ARG A 188 -3.70 -38.74 -13.30
C ARG A 188 -2.61 -39.23 -12.32
N LEU A 189 -1.41 -38.65 -12.39
CA LEU A 189 -0.35 -38.95 -11.39
C LEU A 189 -0.79 -38.53 -9.99
N ARG A 190 -1.39 -37.35 -9.86
CA ARG A 190 -1.97 -36.85 -8.61
C ARG A 190 -3.10 -37.73 -8.09
N GLU A 191 -4.01 -38.17 -8.96
CA GLU A 191 -5.10 -39.10 -8.59
C GLU A 191 -4.55 -40.43 -8.03
N GLN A 192 -3.38 -40.87 -8.52
CA GLN A 192 -2.65 -42.04 -8.02
C GLN A 192 -1.84 -41.75 -6.75
N HIS A 193 -2.01 -40.58 -6.14
CA HIS A 193 -1.33 -40.13 -4.93
C HIS A 193 0.20 -40.01 -5.09
N LEU A 194 0.67 -39.79 -6.32
CA LEU A 194 2.07 -39.51 -6.59
C LEU A 194 2.36 -38.03 -6.33
N SER A 195 3.49 -37.74 -5.67
CA SER A 195 3.92 -36.36 -5.45
C SER A 195 4.60 -35.83 -6.70
N VAL A 196 4.28 -34.60 -7.11
CA VAL A 196 4.79 -34.00 -8.35
C VAL A 196 5.38 -32.63 -8.07
N LEU A 197 6.59 -32.38 -8.57
CA LEU A 197 7.15 -31.03 -8.74
C LEU A 197 7.06 -30.65 -10.21
N LEU A 198 6.13 -29.77 -10.57
CA LEU A 198 5.95 -29.26 -11.93
C LEU A 198 6.67 -27.93 -12.08
N VAL A 199 7.70 -27.87 -12.90
CA VAL A 199 8.34 -26.60 -13.29
C VAL A 199 7.68 -26.11 -14.57
N SER A 200 7.16 -24.89 -14.54
CA SER A 200 6.63 -24.21 -15.72
C SER A 200 6.85 -22.70 -15.59
N ASP A 201 6.99 -22.02 -16.71
CA ASP A 201 6.92 -20.57 -16.81
C ASP A 201 5.52 -20.06 -17.19
N GLU A 202 4.59 -20.97 -17.51
CA GLU A 202 3.20 -20.66 -17.86
C GLU A 202 2.26 -20.86 -16.66
N MET A 203 1.58 -19.79 -16.26
CA MET A 203 0.72 -19.80 -15.06
C MET A 203 -0.56 -20.59 -15.28
N GLU A 204 -1.12 -20.57 -16.49
CA GLU A 204 -2.34 -21.32 -16.81
C GLU A 204 -2.14 -22.83 -16.59
N GLU A 205 -0.96 -23.34 -16.93
CA GLU A 205 -0.60 -24.74 -16.73
C GLU A 205 -0.51 -25.12 -15.25
N VAL A 206 0.17 -24.28 -14.47
CA VAL A 206 0.35 -24.50 -13.03
C VAL A 206 -0.99 -24.46 -12.32
N ARG A 207 -1.86 -23.48 -12.62
CA ARG A 207 -3.19 -23.38 -12.01
C ARG A 207 -4.11 -24.56 -12.38
N ALA A 208 -3.92 -25.15 -13.55
CA ALA A 208 -4.71 -26.30 -13.98
C ALA A 208 -4.46 -27.57 -13.15
N VAL A 209 -3.29 -27.71 -12.51
CA VAL A 209 -2.89 -28.99 -11.89
C VAL A 209 -2.28 -28.90 -10.50
N ALA A 210 -1.71 -27.77 -10.08
CA ALA A 210 -0.97 -27.64 -8.83
C ALA A 210 -1.87 -27.36 -7.62
N ASP A 211 -1.56 -28.01 -6.50
CA ASP A 211 -2.15 -27.74 -5.18
C ASP A 211 -1.55 -26.46 -4.55
N ARG A 212 -0.24 -26.26 -4.74
CA ARG A 212 0.52 -25.11 -4.25
C ARG A 212 1.52 -24.63 -5.28
N VAL A 213 1.81 -23.34 -5.25
CA VAL A 213 2.80 -22.69 -6.12
C VAL A 213 3.96 -22.17 -5.28
N ALA A 214 5.17 -22.57 -5.63
CA ALA A 214 6.42 -22.01 -5.12
C ALA A 214 6.99 -21.04 -6.14
N VAL A 215 7.27 -19.81 -5.72
CA VAL A 215 7.83 -18.78 -6.60
C VAL A 215 9.33 -18.66 -6.36
N LEU A 216 10.11 -18.72 -7.44
CA LEU A 216 11.55 -18.47 -7.42
C LEU A 216 11.86 -17.19 -8.20
N ARG A 217 12.63 -16.28 -7.59
CA ARG A 217 13.02 -14.98 -8.16
C ARG A 217 14.49 -14.70 -7.92
N VAL A 218 15.26 -14.52 -8.98
CA VAL A 218 16.70 -14.17 -8.94
C VAL A 218 17.48 -15.04 -7.94
N GLY A 219 17.21 -16.35 -7.97
CA GLY A 219 17.85 -17.34 -7.12
C GLY A 219 17.33 -17.42 -5.68
N ARG A 220 16.27 -16.69 -5.29
CA ARG A 220 15.65 -16.76 -3.96
C ARG A 220 14.22 -17.29 -4.03
N GLY A 221 13.78 -18.00 -3.00
CA GLY A 221 12.36 -18.36 -2.84
C GLY A 221 11.56 -17.15 -2.34
N SER A 222 10.47 -16.81 -3.02
CA SER A 222 9.57 -15.71 -2.64
C SER A 222 8.34 -16.18 -1.82
N GLY A 223 8.27 -17.46 -1.45
CA GLY A 223 7.20 -18.03 -0.64
C GLY A 223 6.34 -19.07 -1.37
N PHE A 224 5.35 -19.61 -0.65
CA PHE A 224 4.35 -20.55 -1.15
C PHE A 224 2.97 -19.89 -1.23
N PHE A 225 2.25 -20.19 -2.29
CA PHE A 225 0.91 -19.71 -2.56
C PHE A 225 -0.02 -20.91 -2.72
N ASP A 226 -1.19 -20.88 -2.08
CA ASP A 226 -2.23 -21.89 -2.31
C ASP A 226 -3.00 -21.52 -3.57
N THR A 227 -3.02 -22.42 -4.55
CA THR A 227 -3.59 -22.16 -5.87
C THR A 227 -5.10 -21.87 -5.80
N LYS A 228 -5.79 -22.30 -4.74
CA LYS A 228 -7.24 -22.07 -4.54
C LYS A 228 -7.55 -20.65 -4.06
N TYR A 229 -6.64 -20.03 -3.32
CA TYR A 229 -6.89 -18.75 -2.63
C TYR A 229 -6.10 -17.58 -3.22
N THR A 230 -5.14 -17.85 -4.09
CA THR A 230 -4.24 -16.84 -4.65
C THR A 230 -4.66 -16.46 -6.08
N THR A 231 -4.70 -15.16 -6.37
CA THR A 231 -4.96 -14.63 -7.72
C THR A 231 -3.71 -14.72 -8.61
N GLN A 232 -3.90 -14.67 -9.92
CA GLN A 232 -2.78 -14.67 -10.87
C GLN A 232 -1.88 -13.44 -10.68
N GLU A 233 -2.46 -12.27 -10.47
CA GLU A 233 -1.72 -11.02 -10.23
C GLU A 233 -0.79 -11.10 -9.01
N GLN A 234 -1.22 -11.74 -7.92
CA GLN A 234 -0.38 -11.91 -6.73
C GLN A 234 0.87 -12.75 -7.03
N ILE A 235 0.72 -13.82 -7.80
CA ILE A 235 1.85 -14.69 -8.17
C ILE A 235 2.76 -13.98 -9.18
N ASP A 236 2.20 -13.32 -10.19
CA ASP A 236 2.95 -12.55 -11.19
C ASP A 236 3.74 -11.41 -10.54
N SER A 237 3.15 -10.78 -9.52
CA SER A 237 3.82 -9.75 -8.72
C SER A 237 4.95 -10.33 -7.87
N ALA A 238 4.80 -11.55 -7.33
CA ALA A 238 5.88 -12.25 -6.63
C ALA A 238 7.03 -12.69 -7.57
N ILE A 239 6.72 -13.00 -8.85
CA ILE A 239 7.69 -13.35 -9.89
C ILE A 239 8.49 -12.11 -10.32
N THR A 240 7.81 -11.00 -10.62
CA THR A 240 8.42 -9.74 -11.11
C THR A 240 9.06 -8.93 -9.98
N GLY A 241 8.46 -8.98 -8.79
CA GLY A 241 8.79 -8.15 -7.63
C GLY A 241 8.16 -6.76 -7.65
N ASN A 242 7.12 -6.54 -8.46
CA ASN A 242 6.41 -5.27 -8.54
C ASN A 242 5.75 -4.90 -7.21
N HIS A 243 5.24 -5.86 -6.43
CA HIS A 243 4.64 -5.60 -5.12
C HIS A 243 5.63 -4.91 -4.17
N ALA A 244 6.89 -5.37 -4.10
CA ALA A 244 7.88 -4.75 -3.23
C ALA A 244 8.21 -3.31 -3.65
N MET A 245 8.28 -3.01 -4.95
CA MET A 245 8.51 -1.64 -5.44
C MET A 245 7.29 -0.75 -5.20
N ALA A 246 6.09 -1.29 -5.40
CA ALA A 246 4.84 -0.58 -5.19
C ALA A 246 4.64 -0.24 -3.70
N VAL A 247 4.92 -1.19 -2.79
CA VAL A 247 4.84 -0.95 -1.34
C VAL A 247 5.88 0.09 -0.90
N ASN A 248 7.11 0.05 -1.44
CA ASN A 248 8.11 1.09 -1.17
C ASN A 248 7.67 2.46 -1.70
N LEU A 249 7.04 2.51 -2.88
CA LEU A 249 6.48 3.75 -3.42
C LEU A 249 5.36 4.27 -2.52
N GLN A 250 4.41 3.43 -2.12
CA GLN A 250 3.33 3.80 -1.23
C GLN A 250 3.84 4.33 0.12
N GLN A 251 4.80 3.63 0.74
CA GLN A 251 5.45 4.09 1.96
C GLN A 251 6.22 5.41 1.78
N SER A 252 6.76 5.68 0.59
CA SER A 252 7.36 6.97 0.25
C SER A 252 6.34 8.09 0.03
N LEU A 253 5.10 7.73 -0.30
CA LEU A 253 3.99 8.65 -0.57
C LEU A 253 3.14 8.95 0.67
N LEU A 254 3.34 8.25 1.79
CA LEU A 254 2.71 8.56 3.08
C LEU A 254 3.55 9.56 3.90
N PRO A 255 2.98 10.24 4.90
CA PRO A 255 3.74 11.14 5.77
C PRO A 255 4.89 10.40 6.46
N HIS A 256 6.12 10.94 6.36
CA HIS A 256 7.30 10.39 7.03
C HIS A 256 7.41 10.78 8.52
N GLY A 257 6.47 11.58 9.00
CA GLY A 257 6.36 12.09 10.35
C GLY A 257 5.25 13.13 10.41
N LEU A 258 4.85 13.49 11.62
CA LEU A 258 3.89 14.58 11.84
C LEU A 258 4.62 15.92 11.72
N PRO A 259 4.03 16.94 11.07
CA PRO A 259 4.60 18.27 11.06
C PRO A 259 4.58 18.89 12.45
N GLU A 260 5.47 19.86 12.68
CA GLU A 260 5.49 20.61 13.92
C GLU A 260 4.28 21.54 14.01
N GLN A 261 3.46 21.36 15.05
CA GLN A 261 2.29 22.19 15.38
C GLN A 261 1.91 21.96 16.85
N ASP A 262 1.21 22.92 17.46
CA ASP A 262 0.86 22.88 18.90
C ASP A 262 -0.67 22.79 19.14
N ALA A 263 -1.50 22.82 18.09
CA ALA A 263 -2.97 22.83 18.17
C ALA A 263 -3.59 21.45 18.44
N LEU A 264 -2.89 20.37 18.09
CA LEU A 264 -3.35 19.00 18.20
C LEU A 264 -2.26 18.09 18.77
N ASP A 265 -2.59 17.20 19.68
CA ASP A 265 -1.76 16.02 19.99
C ASP A 265 -2.25 14.85 19.11
N VAL A 266 -1.39 14.32 18.24
CA VAL A 266 -1.82 13.42 17.15
C VAL A 266 -1.06 12.10 17.20
N ALA A 267 -1.78 11.00 17.05
CA ALA A 267 -1.22 9.69 16.74
C ALA A 267 -1.93 9.09 15.53
N TYR A 268 -1.19 8.27 14.78
CA TYR A 268 -1.75 7.56 13.64
C TYR A 268 -1.23 6.12 13.58
N ARG A 269 -1.97 5.28 12.88
CA ARG A 269 -1.59 3.93 12.51
C ARG A 269 -1.98 3.68 11.06
N TYR A 270 -1.07 3.04 10.35
CA TYR A 270 -1.30 2.65 8.97
C TYR A 270 -0.90 1.18 8.80
N LEU A 271 -1.84 0.34 8.37
CA LEU A 271 -1.62 -1.08 8.12
C LEU A 271 -1.98 -1.40 6.66
N PRO A 272 -1.00 -1.81 5.84
CA PRO A 272 -1.28 -2.17 4.45
C PRO A 272 -1.97 -3.54 4.34
N ALA A 273 -2.78 -3.72 3.31
CA ALA A 273 -3.40 -4.99 2.95
C ALA A 273 -2.36 -6.07 2.59
N GLN A 274 -2.65 -7.34 2.89
CA GLN A 274 -1.73 -8.45 2.58
C GLN A 274 -1.52 -8.70 1.07
N ALA A 275 -2.36 -8.12 0.21
CA ALA A 275 -2.52 -8.50 -1.19
C ALA A 275 -2.34 -7.36 -2.20
N GLY A 276 -1.81 -6.20 -1.81
CA GLY A 276 -1.76 -5.06 -2.71
C GLY A 276 -1.09 -3.84 -2.11
N VAL A 277 -1.16 -2.77 -2.89
CA VAL A 277 -0.83 -1.41 -2.47
C VAL A 277 -2.16 -0.69 -2.48
N GLY A 278 -2.73 -0.37 -1.34
CA GLY A 278 -4.07 0.22 -1.33
C GLY A 278 -4.09 1.73 -1.56
N GLY A 279 -5.31 2.23 -1.59
CA GLY A 279 -5.64 3.60 -1.91
C GLY A 279 -5.48 4.54 -0.73
N ASP A 280 -5.56 4.04 0.50
CA ASP A 280 -5.70 4.82 1.74
C ASP A 280 -4.56 5.80 2.03
N TRP A 281 -4.95 6.99 2.49
CA TRP A 281 -4.02 7.99 3.00
C TRP A 281 -4.66 8.85 4.07
N PHE A 282 -3.79 9.50 4.83
CA PHE A 282 -4.16 10.57 5.74
C PHE A 282 -3.07 11.65 5.68
N ASP A 283 -3.41 12.86 6.12
CA ASP A 283 -2.43 13.93 6.29
C ASP A 283 -2.82 14.86 7.44
N VAL A 284 -1.81 15.54 7.98
CA VAL A 284 -1.94 16.60 8.99
C VAL A 284 -1.22 17.81 8.44
N ILE A 285 -1.92 18.92 8.24
CA ILE A 285 -1.41 20.07 7.48
C ILE A 285 -1.55 21.33 8.34
N PRO A 286 -0.44 21.92 8.82
CA PRO A 286 -0.49 23.22 9.48
C PRO A 286 -0.99 24.29 8.51
N LEU A 287 -1.94 25.09 8.96
CA LEU A 287 -2.54 26.20 8.23
C LEU A 287 -2.18 27.52 8.91
N SER A 288 -2.55 28.63 8.25
CA SER A 288 -2.37 29.96 8.82
C SER A 288 -3.16 30.16 10.11
N GLY A 289 -2.64 31.00 11.01
CA GLY A 289 -3.34 31.34 12.27
C GLY A 289 -3.31 30.22 13.31
N ALA A 290 -2.25 29.41 13.32
CA ALA A 290 -2.08 28.24 14.20
C ALA A 290 -3.13 27.13 14.02
N ARG A 291 -3.92 27.18 12.94
CA ARG A 291 -4.93 26.15 12.63
C ARG A 291 -4.26 24.92 12.05
N VAL A 292 -4.95 23.78 12.13
CA VAL A 292 -4.46 22.53 11.56
C VAL A 292 -5.57 21.84 10.79
N ALA A 293 -5.28 21.41 9.57
CA ALA A 293 -6.14 20.55 8.79
C ALA A 293 -5.79 19.08 9.01
N LEU A 294 -6.83 18.24 9.06
CA LEU A 294 -6.76 16.79 9.15
C LEU A 294 -7.49 16.20 7.96
N VAL A 295 -6.86 15.22 7.32
CA VAL A 295 -7.38 14.63 6.09
C VAL A 295 -7.29 13.12 6.18
N VAL A 296 -8.34 12.44 5.72
CA VAL A 296 -8.32 11.00 5.43
C VAL A 296 -9.04 10.75 4.12
N GLY A 297 -8.55 9.80 3.34
CA GLY A 297 -9.19 9.44 2.09
C GLY A 297 -8.85 8.02 1.67
N ASP A 298 -9.66 7.52 0.75
CA ASP A 298 -9.51 6.21 0.14
C ASP A 298 -9.76 6.31 -1.37
N ILE A 299 -8.99 5.53 -2.14
CA ILE A 299 -9.15 5.37 -3.58
C ILE A 299 -9.60 3.95 -3.85
N VAL A 300 -10.72 3.86 -4.57
CA VAL A 300 -11.30 2.60 -4.99
C VAL A 300 -10.28 1.72 -5.73
N GLY A 301 -10.04 0.53 -5.19
CA GLY A 301 -9.20 -0.51 -5.80
C GLY A 301 -7.79 -0.58 -5.22
N HIS A 302 -6.98 -1.50 -5.75
CA HIS A 302 -5.65 -1.80 -5.23
C HIS A 302 -4.59 -1.90 -6.34
N GLY A 303 -3.35 -1.55 -6.02
CA GLY A 303 -2.16 -1.68 -6.86
C GLY A 303 -1.45 -0.35 -7.14
N MET A 304 -0.49 -0.37 -8.05
CA MET A 304 0.32 0.83 -8.38
C MET A 304 -0.53 2.02 -8.86
N HIS A 305 -1.65 1.75 -9.52
CA HIS A 305 -2.55 2.79 -10.01
C HIS A 305 -3.22 3.56 -8.86
N ALA A 306 -3.74 2.84 -7.85
CA ALA A 306 -4.32 3.44 -6.65
C ALA A 306 -3.29 4.31 -5.91
N ALA A 307 -2.08 3.80 -5.66
CA ALA A 307 -1.02 4.60 -5.03
C ALA A 307 -0.60 5.85 -5.84
N ALA A 308 -0.54 5.76 -7.17
CA ALA A 308 -0.21 6.91 -8.00
C ALA A 308 -1.30 8.01 -7.92
N THR A 309 -2.56 7.61 -7.95
CA THR A 309 -3.70 8.52 -7.74
C THR A 309 -3.69 9.10 -6.33
N MET A 310 -3.40 8.30 -5.31
CA MET A 310 -3.28 8.74 -3.92
C MET A 310 -2.23 9.83 -3.80
N GLY A 311 -1.04 9.62 -4.36
CA GLY A 311 0.03 10.63 -4.36
C GLY A 311 -0.37 11.93 -5.03
N ARG A 312 -1.15 11.88 -6.13
CA ARG A 312 -1.70 13.06 -6.81
C ARG A 312 -2.72 13.79 -5.95
N LEU A 313 -3.67 13.08 -5.35
CA LEU A 313 -4.70 13.66 -4.49
C LEU A 313 -4.11 14.26 -3.23
N ARG A 314 -3.21 13.54 -2.55
CA ARG A 314 -2.47 14.05 -1.39
C ARG A 314 -1.74 15.36 -1.71
N THR A 315 -1.04 15.41 -2.85
CA THR A 315 -0.36 16.63 -3.31
C THR A 315 -1.34 17.76 -3.59
N ALA A 316 -2.49 17.46 -4.21
CA ALA A 316 -3.53 18.45 -4.49
C ALA A 316 -4.13 19.03 -3.20
N VAL A 317 -4.49 18.16 -2.25
CA VAL A 317 -4.97 18.55 -0.91
C VAL A 317 -3.98 19.50 -0.25
N HIS A 318 -2.69 19.15 -0.22
CA HIS A 318 -1.67 20.00 0.38
C HIS A 318 -1.59 21.38 -0.28
N ASN A 319 -1.63 21.44 -1.61
CA ASN A 319 -1.58 22.70 -2.36
C ASN A 319 -2.84 23.56 -2.18
N PHE A 320 -4.03 22.94 -2.16
CA PHE A 320 -5.28 23.67 -1.93
C PHE A 320 -5.43 24.13 -0.48
N SER A 321 -4.89 23.37 0.47
CA SER A 321 -4.84 23.76 1.89
C SER A 321 -4.01 25.03 2.10
N MET A 322 -2.93 25.23 1.34
CA MET A 322 -2.14 26.47 1.36
C MET A 322 -2.91 27.70 0.89
N LEU A 323 -3.99 27.51 0.13
CA LEU A 323 -4.87 28.60 -0.30
C LEU A 323 -5.89 28.99 0.78
N ASP A 324 -5.92 28.26 1.90
CA ASP A 324 -6.77 28.55 3.06
C ASP A 324 -8.26 28.63 2.70
N LEU A 325 -8.68 27.72 1.82
CA LEU A 325 -10.05 27.60 1.33
C LEU A 325 -10.94 26.94 2.40
N PRO A 326 -12.24 27.29 2.42
CA PRO A 326 -13.25 26.52 3.14
C PRO A 326 -13.22 25.04 2.74
N SER A 327 -13.58 24.17 3.68
CA SER A 327 -13.48 22.71 3.52
C SER A 327 -14.29 22.18 2.33
N ASN A 328 -15.48 22.73 2.09
CA ASN A 328 -16.34 22.38 0.97
C ASN A 328 -15.79 22.83 -0.39
N GLU A 329 -15.20 24.03 -0.49
CA GLU A 329 -14.58 24.51 -1.72
C GLU A 329 -13.32 23.70 -2.07
N LEU A 330 -12.54 23.31 -1.07
CA LEU A 330 -11.40 22.42 -1.27
C LEU A 330 -11.84 21.07 -1.86
N LEU A 331 -12.90 20.45 -1.32
CA LEU A 331 -13.44 19.22 -1.87
C LEU A 331 -13.97 19.39 -3.30
N ALA A 332 -14.59 20.53 -3.62
CA ALA A 332 -15.02 20.83 -4.99
C ALA A 332 -13.84 20.89 -5.98
N HIS A 333 -12.71 21.48 -5.57
CA HIS A 333 -11.49 21.48 -6.38
C HIS A 333 -10.86 20.10 -6.54
N LEU A 334 -10.94 19.24 -5.52
CA LEU A 334 -10.51 17.85 -5.63
C LEU A 334 -11.41 17.05 -6.58
N ASP A 335 -12.74 17.25 -6.53
CA ASP A 335 -13.71 16.62 -7.42
C ASP A 335 -13.42 16.96 -8.89
N ASP A 336 -13.21 18.25 -9.17
CA ASP A 336 -12.80 18.74 -10.49
C ASP A 336 -11.49 18.11 -10.97
N LEU A 337 -10.53 17.92 -10.07
CA LEU A 337 -9.23 17.31 -10.37
C LEU A 337 -9.36 15.82 -10.69
N VAL A 338 -10.11 15.06 -9.89
CA VAL A 338 -10.41 13.64 -10.18
C VAL A 338 -11.09 13.50 -11.53
N GLY A 339 -12.11 14.34 -11.79
CA GLY A 339 -12.83 14.33 -13.07
C GLY A 339 -11.97 14.70 -14.28
N ARG A 340 -10.83 15.38 -14.10
CA ARG A 340 -9.83 15.62 -15.17
C ARG A 340 -8.90 14.44 -15.35
N ILE A 341 -8.39 13.86 -14.27
CA ILE A 341 -7.51 12.68 -14.33
C ILE A 341 -8.22 11.53 -15.05
N ASP A 342 -9.50 11.28 -14.73
CA ASP A 342 -10.30 10.24 -15.39
C ASP A 342 -10.43 10.45 -16.89
N LYS A 343 -10.62 11.70 -17.33
CA LYS A 343 -10.73 12.03 -18.77
C LYS A 343 -9.41 11.80 -19.50
N ASP A 344 -8.30 12.20 -18.89
CA ASP A 344 -6.96 12.02 -19.48
C ASP A 344 -6.59 10.54 -19.57
N GLU A 345 -6.96 9.74 -18.56
CA GLU A 345 -6.70 8.30 -18.54
C GLU A 345 -7.59 7.51 -19.50
N ALA A 346 -8.89 7.87 -19.61
CA ALA A 346 -9.77 7.31 -20.62
C ALA A 346 -9.27 7.56 -22.05
N ALA A 347 -8.62 8.70 -22.30
CA ALA A 347 -8.00 9.00 -23.59
C ALA A 347 -6.72 8.16 -23.86
N ALA A 348 -6.03 7.72 -22.81
CA ALA A 348 -4.82 6.89 -22.88
C ALA A 348 -5.09 5.38 -23.00
N GLY A 349 -6.35 4.94 -22.90
CA GLY A 349 -6.76 3.54 -23.05
C GLY A 349 -6.53 2.65 -21.81
N SER A 350 -6.40 3.23 -20.61
CA SER A 350 -6.46 2.47 -19.35
C SER A 350 -7.90 2.09 -19.02
N SER A 351 -8.08 0.95 -18.33
CA SER A 351 -9.40 0.29 -18.19
C SER A 351 -10.09 0.48 -16.84
N VAL A 352 -9.53 1.24 -15.90
CA VAL A 352 -10.09 1.41 -14.55
C VAL A 352 -10.35 2.89 -14.26
N PRO A 353 -11.61 3.32 -14.11
CA PRO A 353 -11.94 4.68 -13.70
C PRO A 353 -11.56 4.91 -12.23
N ILE A 354 -11.06 6.11 -11.93
CA ILE A 354 -10.72 6.61 -10.58
C ILE A 354 -11.95 7.19 -9.88
N ALA A 355 -12.98 7.59 -10.63
CA ALA A 355 -14.26 8.05 -10.10
C ALA A 355 -14.77 7.11 -9.00
N GLY A 356 -15.02 7.69 -7.81
CA GLY A 356 -15.40 6.93 -6.62
C GLY A 356 -14.50 7.15 -5.41
N ALA A 357 -13.38 7.86 -5.53
CA ALA A 357 -12.50 8.16 -4.40
C ALA A 357 -13.25 8.91 -3.28
N THR A 358 -12.97 8.57 -2.02
CA THR A 358 -13.58 9.19 -0.86
C THR A 358 -12.57 10.09 -0.13
N CYS A 359 -13.06 11.16 0.49
CA CYS A 359 -12.23 12.09 1.24
C CYS A 359 -13.03 12.75 2.37
N LEU A 360 -12.41 12.91 3.53
CA LEU A 360 -12.88 13.77 4.61
C LEU A 360 -11.79 14.77 4.93
N TYR A 361 -12.18 16.04 5.00
CA TYR A 361 -11.30 17.15 5.29
C TYR A 361 -11.85 17.96 6.47
N ALA A 362 -11.03 18.16 7.50
CA ALA A 362 -11.41 18.87 8.72
C ALA A 362 -10.38 19.95 9.05
N ILE A 363 -10.81 21.16 9.40
CA ILE A 363 -9.95 22.27 9.86
C ILE A 363 -10.26 22.53 11.33
N TYR A 364 -9.27 22.41 12.22
CA TYR A 364 -9.40 22.80 13.62
C TYR A 364 -8.75 24.17 13.87
N ASP A 365 -9.50 25.05 14.54
CA ASP A 365 -9.00 26.33 15.04
C ASP A 365 -8.83 26.29 16.57
N PRO A 366 -7.58 26.33 17.08
CA PRO A 366 -7.30 26.26 18.51
C PRO A 366 -7.69 27.53 19.27
N VAL A 367 -7.89 28.66 18.57
CA VAL A 367 -8.28 29.95 19.18
C VAL A 367 -9.77 29.98 19.44
N SER A 368 -10.58 29.63 18.44
CA SER A 368 -12.04 29.58 18.57
C SER A 368 -12.57 28.26 19.11
N ARG A 369 -11.72 27.21 19.13
CA ARG A 369 -12.05 25.82 19.47
C ARG A 369 -13.12 25.23 18.55
N ARG A 370 -13.17 25.71 17.30
CA ARG A 370 -14.14 25.24 16.30
C ARG A 370 -13.45 24.36 15.27
N CYS A 371 -14.18 23.36 14.82
CA CYS A 371 -13.75 22.46 13.76
C CYS A 371 -14.76 22.53 12.61
N GLU A 372 -14.28 22.87 11.42
CA GLU A 372 -15.05 22.85 10.19
C GLU A 372 -14.75 21.55 9.44
N LEU A 373 -15.77 20.77 9.09
CA LEU A 373 -15.63 19.47 8.44
C LEU A 373 -16.49 19.38 7.19
N ALA A 374 -15.94 18.78 6.13
CA ALA A 374 -16.69 18.36 4.94
C ALA A 374 -16.25 16.96 4.51
N ARG A 375 -17.15 16.21 3.86
CA ARG A 375 -16.87 14.85 3.36
C ARG A 375 -17.44 14.60 1.97
N ALA A 376 -16.66 13.87 1.17
CA ALA A 376 -17.02 13.35 -0.14
C ALA A 376 -17.06 11.81 -0.06
N GLY A 377 -18.25 11.23 0.11
CA GLY A 377 -18.47 9.78 0.19
C GLY A 377 -17.87 9.06 1.41
N HIS A 378 -16.96 9.69 2.14
CA HIS A 378 -16.19 9.07 3.24
C HIS A 378 -17.02 8.87 4.52
N LEU A 379 -16.57 7.98 5.40
CA LEU A 379 -17.27 7.66 6.65
C LEU A 379 -17.28 8.85 7.64
N PRO A 380 -18.31 8.94 8.51
CA PRO A 380 -18.38 10.00 9.50
C PRO A 380 -17.27 9.85 10.55
N PRO A 381 -16.63 10.97 10.95
CA PRO A 381 -15.54 10.93 11.93
C PRO A 381 -16.11 10.67 13.33
N GLY A 382 -15.33 9.99 14.16
CA GLY A 382 -15.62 9.83 15.57
C GLY A 382 -15.22 11.06 16.38
N LEU A 383 -16.03 11.46 17.34
CA LEU A 383 -15.71 12.47 18.34
C LEU A 383 -15.78 11.82 19.72
N VAL A 384 -14.69 11.92 20.49
CA VAL A 384 -14.67 11.57 21.91
C VAL A 384 -14.57 12.84 22.73
N HIS A 385 -15.61 13.11 23.51
CA HIS A 385 -15.66 14.26 24.41
C HIS A 385 -14.70 14.10 25.59
N PRO A 386 -14.33 15.20 26.28
CA PRO A 386 -13.47 15.13 27.46
C PRO A 386 -14.04 14.30 28.62
N ASP A 387 -15.37 14.10 28.65
CA ASP A 387 -16.04 13.24 29.64
C ASP A 387 -15.93 11.73 29.32
N GLY A 388 -15.32 11.38 28.19
CA GLY A 388 -15.11 10.01 27.75
C GLY A 388 -16.26 9.42 26.93
N THR A 389 -17.31 10.19 26.63
CA THR A 389 -18.38 9.78 25.71
C THR A 389 -17.91 9.86 24.27
N ALA A 390 -18.27 8.86 23.46
CA ALA A 390 -17.90 8.79 22.05
C ALA A 390 -19.15 8.78 21.16
N GLU A 391 -19.16 9.63 20.13
CA GLU A 391 -20.21 9.70 19.11
C GLU A 391 -19.60 9.81 17.70
N PHE A 392 -20.42 9.63 16.67
CA PHE A 392 -20.02 9.91 15.29
C PHE A 392 -20.69 11.21 14.87
N LEU A 393 -19.94 12.13 14.27
CA LEU A 393 -20.48 13.40 13.83
C LEU A 393 -21.42 13.21 12.64
N ASP A 394 -22.61 13.77 12.73
CA ASP A 394 -23.58 13.77 11.64
C ASP A 394 -23.20 14.86 10.62
N LEU A 395 -22.60 14.44 9.51
CA LEU A 395 -22.14 15.30 8.43
C LEU A 395 -22.90 14.96 7.13
N PRO A 396 -23.36 15.96 6.36
CA PRO A 396 -23.99 15.75 5.05
C PRO A 396 -23.15 14.82 4.18
N ALA A 397 -23.79 13.81 3.59
CA ALA A 397 -23.14 12.91 2.67
C ALA A 397 -22.96 13.60 1.31
N GLY A 398 -21.76 14.11 1.03
CA GLY A 398 -21.38 14.48 -0.34
C GLY A 398 -21.19 13.22 -1.20
N PRO A 399 -21.37 13.30 -2.53
CA PRO A 399 -21.02 12.20 -3.43
C PRO A 399 -19.51 11.90 -3.36
N PRO A 400 -19.06 10.67 -3.63
CA PRO A 400 -17.63 10.42 -3.82
C PRO A 400 -17.07 11.24 -4.98
N LEU A 401 -15.77 11.55 -4.90
CA LEU A 401 -15.07 12.41 -5.86
C LEU A 401 -15.09 11.81 -7.28
N GLY A 402 -15.26 12.68 -8.28
CA GLY A 402 -15.26 12.33 -9.71
C GLY A 402 -16.58 11.80 -10.24
N LEU A 403 -17.55 11.44 -9.38
CA LEU A 403 -18.89 11.04 -9.81
C LEU A 403 -19.75 12.21 -10.29
N GLY A 404 -19.39 13.43 -9.89
CA GLY A 404 -20.15 14.66 -10.14
C GLY A 404 -21.47 14.70 -9.36
N GLY A 405 -22.02 15.90 -9.15
CA GLY A 405 -23.28 16.03 -8.43
C GLY A 405 -23.50 17.38 -7.74
N LEU A 406 -24.16 17.32 -6.58
CA LEU A 406 -24.46 18.44 -5.70
C LEU A 406 -23.17 19.00 -5.06
N PRO A 407 -23.15 20.29 -4.70
CA PRO A 407 -22.01 20.88 -3.99
C PRO A 407 -21.80 20.19 -2.63
N PHE A 408 -20.54 20.14 -2.19
CA PHE A 408 -20.21 19.69 -0.84
C PHE A 408 -20.68 20.73 0.19
N GLU A 409 -21.09 20.24 1.36
CA GLU A 409 -21.51 21.08 2.48
C GLU A 409 -20.51 20.92 3.63
N ALA A 410 -20.16 22.05 4.26
CA ALA A 410 -19.31 22.10 5.43
C ALA A 410 -20.16 22.25 6.69
N VAL A 411 -19.77 21.60 7.78
CA VAL A 411 -20.40 21.71 9.10
C VAL A 411 -19.38 22.20 10.10
N GLU A 412 -19.78 23.15 10.93
CA GLU A 412 -18.96 23.70 12.02
C GLU A 412 -19.40 23.12 13.36
N VAL A 413 -18.46 22.55 14.12
CA VAL A 413 -18.70 21.95 15.43
C VAL A 413 -17.73 22.57 16.44
N GLU A 414 -18.20 22.92 17.63
CA GLU A 414 -17.32 23.33 18.74
C GLU A 414 -16.70 22.08 19.38
N LEU A 415 -15.37 22.03 19.45
CA LEU A 415 -14.61 20.96 20.06
C LEU A 415 -13.93 21.47 21.34
N PRO A 416 -14.44 21.15 22.53
CA PRO A 416 -13.77 21.47 23.79
C PRO A 416 -12.31 21.01 23.81
N GLU A 417 -11.46 21.69 24.59
CA GLU A 417 -10.08 21.24 24.80
C GLU A 417 -10.05 19.81 25.37
N GLY A 418 -9.13 18.98 24.89
CA GLY A 418 -9.02 17.57 25.27
C GLY A 418 -9.98 16.63 24.53
N SER A 419 -10.85 17.15 23.66
CA SER A 419 -11.66 16.32 22.75
C SER A 419 -10.76 15.55 21.79
N ARG A 420 -11.14 14.33 21.41
CA ARG A 420 -10.40 13.52 20.43
C ARG A 420 -11.23 13.33 19.18
N LEU A 421 -10.72 13.83 18.05
CA LEU A 421 -11.28 13.58 16.73
C LEU A 421 -10.63 12.33 16.13
N VAL A 422 -11.43 11.43 15.58
CA VAL A 422 -11.02 10.11 15.08
C VAL A 422 -11.41 9.99 13.61
N LEU A 423 -10.40 9.95 12.74
CA LEU A 423 -10.52 9.76 11.30
C LEU A 423 -10.01 8.36 10.95
N TYR A 424 -10.72 7.64 10.10
CA TYR A 424 -10.42 6.25 9.78
C TYR A 424 -10.98 5.85 8.42
N THR A 425 -10.37 4.86 7.78
CA THR A 425 -10.86 4.26 6.53
C THR A 425 -11.78 3.06 6.78
N ASP A 426 -12.53 2.66 5.78
CA ASP A 426 -13.51 1.57 5.85
C ASP A 426 -12.87 0.22 6.20
N GLY A 427 -11.62 -0.04 5.78
CA GLY A 427 -10.85 -1.23 6.16
C GLY A 427 -10.71 -1.45 7.67
N LEU A 428 -10.89 -0.41 8.50
CA LEU A 428 -10.93 -0.54 9.96
C LEU A 428 -12.24 -1.16 10.47
N VAL A 429 -13.37 -0.82 9.85
CA VAL A 429 -14.72 -1.11 10.35
C VAL A 429 -15.44 -2.19 9.54
N GLU A 430 -15.08 -2.37 8.27
CA GLU A 430 -15.64 -3.38 7.38
C GLU A 430 -14.72 -4.62 7.28
N ASP A 431 -15.30 -5.82 7.36
CA ASP A 431 -14.60 -7.10 7.12
C ASP A 431 -15.56 -8.12 6.48
N ARG A 432 -15.03 -9.19 5.88
CA ARG A 432 -15.80 -10.31 5.26
C ARG A 432 -16.94 -10.83 6.13
N ASN A 433 -16.76 -10.79 7.45
CA ASN A 433 -17.69 -11.32 8.43
C ASN A 433 -18.35 -10.23 9.28
N ARG A 434 -18.07 -8.95 9.03
CA ARG A 434 -18.54 -7.81 9.83
C ARG A 434 -19.08 -6.71 8.94
N ASP A 435 -20.37 -6.45 9.09
CA ASP A 435 -21.04 -5.31 8.47
C ASP A 435 -20.55 -3.99 9.07
N ILE A 436 -20.62 -2.92 8.28
CA ILE A 436 -20.09 -1.60 8.62
C ILE A 436 -20.74 -1.05 9.89
N ASP A 437 -22.05 -1.22 10.08
CA ASP A 437 -22.78 -0.76 11.26
C ASP A 437 -22.25 -1.42 12.55
N VAL A 438 -21.97 -2.72 12.47
CA VAL A 438 -21.38 -3.48 13.59
C VAL A 438 -19.95 -3.01 13.86
N GLY A 439 -19.18 -2.73 12.81
CA GLY A 439 -17.85 -2.14 12.91
C GLY A 439 -17.86 -0.78 13.62
N LEU A 440 -18.78 0.11 13.23
CA LEU A 440 -18.96 1.42 13.84
C LEU A 440 -19.33 1.33 15.32
N ASP A 441 -20.21 0.40 15.70
CA ASP A 441 -20.57 0.18 17.10
C ASP A 441 -19.38 -0.33 17.94
N LEU A 442 -18.57 -1.24 17.38
CA LEU A 442 -17.34 -1.70 18.03
C LEU A 442 -16.32 -0.57 18.16
N LEU A 443 -16.16 0.27 17.13
CA LEU A 443 -15.28 1.43 17.16
C LEU A 443 -15.71 2.41 18.25
N ARG A 444 -17.00 2.75 18.31
CA ARG A 444 -17.57 3.60 19.37
C ARG A 444 -17.29 3.01 20.76
N ALA A 445 -17.47 1.71 20.94
CA ALA A 445 -17.21 1.03 22.21
C ALA A 445 -15.71 1.04 22.58
N ALA A 446 -14.80 0.89 21.61
CA ALA A 446 -13.36 0.94 21.82
C ALA A 446 -12.89 2.35 22.23
N LEU A 447 -13.45 3.38 21.60
CA LEU A 447 -13.17 4.78 21.86
C LEU A 447 -13.71 5.27 23.21
N THR A 448 -14.88 4.75 23.62
CA THR A 448 -15.52 5.11 24.89
C THR A 448 -14.63 4.76 26.10
N GLY A 449 -14.63 5.62 27.11
CA GLY A 449 -13.98 5.37 28.39
C GLY A 449 -13.03 6.49 28.82
N PRO A 450 -12.10 6.21 29.76
CA PRO A 450 -11.25 7.25 30.36
C PRO A 450 -10.43 8.00 29.32
N ASP A 451 -9.95 9.17 29.72
CA ASP A 451 -8.99 9.91 28.90
C ASP A 451 -7.74 9.05 28.66
N ARG A 452 -7.34 8.96 27.40
CA ARG A 452 -6.20 8.20 26.89
C ARG A 452 -5.47 9.07 25.91
N THR A 453 -4.15 8.96 25.92
CA THR A 453 -3.34 9.62 24.89
C THR A 453 -3.79 9.14 23.49
N PRO A 454 -3.59 9.95 22.43
CA PRO A 454 -3.90 9.52 21.08
C PRO A 454 -3.29 8.16 20.72
N ASP A 455 -2.06 7.90 21.17
CA ASP A 455 -1.34 6.65 20.89
C ASP A 455 -1.98 5.42 21.57
N GLU A 456 -2.29 5.54 22.87
CA GLU A 456 -3.01 4.50 23.63
C GLU A 456 -4.42 4.24 23.06
N ALA A 457 -5.08 5.30 22.55
CA ALA A 457 -6.37 5.17 21.90
C ALA A 457 -6.25 4.42 20.56
N CYS A 458 -5.21 4.70 19.76
CA CYS A 458 -4.93 3.96 18.53
C CYS A 458 -4.70 2.47 18.82
N GLU A 459 -3.86 2.13 19.80
CA GLU A 459 -3.59 0.73 20.19
C GLU A 459 -4.87 0.00 20.58
N ARG A 460 -5.71 0.63 21.43
CA ARG A 460 -6.97 0.02 21.87
C ARG A 460 -7.96 -0.19 20.72
N VAL A 461 -8.04 0.75 19.77
CA VAL A 461 -8.90 0.61 18.58
C VAL A 461 -8.40 -0.55 17.72
N LEU A 462 -7.10 -0.64 17.47
CA LEU A 462 -6.53 -1.75 16.70
C LEU A 462 -6.74 -3.10 17.40
N ASP A 463 -6.50 -3.19 18.71
CA ASP A 463 -6.71 -4.44 19.47
C ASP A 463 -8.16 -4.94 19.41
N ALA A 464 -9.13 -4.02 19.30
CA ALA A 464 -10.54 -4.35 19.28
C ALA A 464 -11.08 -4.63 17.87
N LEU A 465 -10.57 -3.96 16.84
CA LEU A 465 -11.14 -4.00 15.49
C LEU A 465 -10.29 -4.66 14.42
N LEU A 466 -8.98 -4.87 14.65
CA LEU A 466 -8.07 -5.34 13.63
C LEU A 466 -8.37 -6.80 13.21
N PRO A 467 -8.63 -7.06 11.92
CA PRO A 467 -8.87 -8.42 11.43
C PRO A 467 -7.55 -9.23 11.36
N GLU A 468 -7.65 -10.57 11.51
CA GLU A 468 -6.47 -11.45 11.39
C GLU A 468 -5.79 -11.35 10.01
N ASN A 469 -6.55 -11.04 8.96
CA ASN A 469 -6.03 -10.83 7.60
C ASN A 469 -6.75 -9.65 6.94
N PRO A 470 -6.20 -8.42 7.05
CA PRO A 470 -6.78 -7.23 6.42
C PRO A 470 -6.78 -7.37 4.90
N LYS A 471 -7.96 -7.18 4.31
CA LYS A 471 -8.18 -7.18 2.87
C LYS A 471 -7.88 -5.84 2.22
N ASP A 472 -8.18 -4.77 2.94
CA ASP A 472 -7.94 -3.41 2.54
C ASP A 472 -6.90 -2.76 3.45
N ASP A 473 -6.41 -1.62 3.01
CA ASP A 473 -5.56 -0.79 3.85
C ASP A 473 -6.37 -0.26 5.03
N ILE A 474 -5.66 0.09 6.09
CA ILE A 474 -6.24 0.68 7.29
C ILE A 474 -5.44 1.92 7.61
N ALA A 475 -6.06 3.09 7.46
CA ALA A 475 -5.58 4.34 8.03
C ALA A 475 -6.44 4.69 9.25
N LEU A 476 -5.78 4.99 10.38
CA LEU A 476 -6.38 5.49 11.60
C LEU A 476 -5.60 6.70 12.08
N LEU A 477 -6.29 7.81 12.31
CA LEU A 477 -5.74 9.06 12.81
C LEU A 477 -6.58 9.53 14.00
N ILE A 478 -5.94 9.71 15.16
CA ILE A 478 -6.59 10.23 16.37
C ILE A 478 -5.88 11.53 16.75
N ALA A 479 -6.64 12.62 16.82
CA ALA A 479 -6.14 13.95 17.14
C ALA A 479 -6.87 14.51 18.36
N ARG A 480 -6.14 14.75 19.45
CA ARG A 480 -6.63 15.41 20.65
C ARG A 480 -6.47 16.93 20.52
N THR A 481 -7.53 17.67 20.77
CA THR A 481 -7.56 19.14 20.67
C THR A 481 -6.78 19.81 21.81
N GLN A 482 -5.98 20.82 21.45
CA GLN A 482 -5.33 21.72 22.37
C GLN A 482 -5.77 23.16 22.06
N ALA A 483 -6.31 23.86 23.07
CA ALA A 483 -6.68 25.25 22.90
C ALA A 483 -5.43 26.13 23.01
N LEU A 484 -5.35 27.19 22.19
CA LEU A 484 -4.28 28.17 22.35
C LEU A 484 -4.56 28.93 23.67
N PRO A 485 -3.60 28.98 24.63
CA PRO A 485 -3.87 29.58 25.92
C PRO A 485 -4.27 31.06 25.82
N ASP A 486 -5.25 31.51 26.61
CA ASP A 486 -5.73 32.90 26.58
C ASP A 486 -4.61 33.95 26.73
N HIS A 487 -3.58 33.62 27.52
CA HIS A 487 -2.44 34.51 27.73
C HIS A 487 -1.50 34.62 26.52
N HIS A 488 -1.68 33.80 25.49
CA HIS A 488 -1.01 33.87 24.19
C HIS A 488 -1.85 34.59 23.12
N ILE A 489 -3.06 35.04 23.47
CA ILE A 489 -3.98 35.71 22.53
C ILE A 489 -4.19 37.14 23.00
N ALA A 490 -4.04 38.10 22.08
CA ALA A 490 -4.49 39.46 22.28
C ALA A 490 -5.45 39.85 21.15
N CYS A 491 -6.63 40.37 21.49
CA CYS A 491 -7.66 40.72 20.53
C CYS A 491 -8.22 42.10 20.85
N TRP A 492 -8.31 42.97 19.84
CA TRP A 492 -8.80 44.33 19.98
C TRP A 492 -9.75 44.70 18.85
N GLU A 493 -10.91 45.26 19.20
CA GLU A 493 -11.72 46.01 18.26
C GLU A 493 -11.10 47.38 18.01
N VAL A 494 -11.03 47.75 16.73
CA VAL A 494 -10.43 49.00 16.26
C VAL A 494 -11.52 49.84 15.61
N PRO A 495 -11.77 51.06 16.13
CA PRO A 495 -12.67 52.01 15.47
C PRO A 495 -12.22 52.31 14.05
N ALA A 496 -13.17 52.53 13.14
CA ALA A 496 -12.91 52.96 11.75
C ALA A 496 -12.46 54.44 11.68
N ASP A 497 -11.48 54.82 12.49
CA ASP A 497 -10.86 56.15 12.56
C ASP A 497 -9.35 55.99 12.36
N PRO A 498 -8.72 56.64 11.36
CA PRO A 498 -7.27 56.62 11.18
C PRO A 498 -6.45 56.98 12.43
N ALA A 499 -7.00 57.77 13.36
CA ALA A 499 -6.33 58.08 14.64
C ALA A 499 -6.16 56.84 15.55
N ALA A 500 -6.97 55.79 15.36
CA ALA A 500 -6.92 54.57 16.14
C ALA A 500 -5.64 53.74 15.87
N VAL A 501 -4.97 53.92 14.73
CA VAL A 501 -3.77 53.17 14.35
C VAL A 501 -2.63 53.35 15.38
N ALA A 502 -2.46 54.57 15.91
CA ALA A 502 -1.45 54.84 16.94
C ALA A 502 -1.74 54.05 18.23
N ALA A 503 -3.01 53.99 18.64
CA ALA A 503 -3.42 53.25 19.83
C ALA A 503 -3.25 51.73 19.65
N VAL A 504 -3.39 51.20 18.42
CA VAL A 504 -3.11 49.79 18.12
C VAL A 504 -1.63 49.48 18.27
N ARG A 505 -0.73 50.33 17.77
CA ARG A 505 0.72 50.18 17.98
C ARG A 505 1.08 50.15 19.46
N ASP A 506 0.60 51.13 20.24
CA ASP A 506 0.88 51.21 21.68
C ASP A 506 0.33 50.00 22.47
N ARG A 507 -0.74 49.36 21.98
CA ARG A 507 -1.26 48.12 22.56
C ARG A 507 -0.41 46.91 22.16
N ALA A 508 0.01 46.83 20.90
CA ALA A 508 0.89 45.78 20.40
C ALA A 508 2.26 45.79 21.10
N ASP A 509 2.91 46.95 21.21
CA ASP A 509 4.19 47.11 21.90
C ASP A 509 4.11 46.62 23.35
N ARG A 510 3.09 47.07 24.11
CA ARG A 510 2.85 46.60 25.48
C ARG A 510 2.57 45.10 25.56
N GLN A 511 1.86 44.53 24.59
CA GLN A 511 1.57 43.10 24.57
C GLN A 511 2.85 42.29 24.27
N LEU A 512 3.67 42.75 23.34
CA LEU A 512 4.93 42.11 23.00
C LEU A 512 5.91 42.19 24.18
N ALA A 513 5.99 43.32 24.88
CA ALA A 513 6.77 43.44 26.11
C ALA A 513 6.27 42.47 27.20
N GLN A 514 4.95 42.29 27.35
CA GLN A 514 4.39 41.28 28.27
C GLN A 514 4.75 39.85 27.87
N TRP A 515 4.87 39.57 26.57
CA TRP A 515 5.30 38.28 26.05
C TRP A 515 6.83 38.11 26.03
N GLY A 516 7.61 39.15 26.33
CA GLY A 516 9.07 39.17 26.24
C GLY A 516 9.59 39.13 24.80
N LEU A 517 8.86 39.77 23.88
CA LEU A 517 9.13 39.81 22.44
C LEU A 517 9.47 41.23 21.97
N ASP A 518 10.18 42.01 22.79
CA ASP A 518 10.56 43.40 22.52
C ASP A 518 11.31 43.56 21.19
N ASP A 519 12.10 42.55 20.80
CA ASP A 519 12.84 42.51 19.53
C ASP A 519 11.93 42.55 18.28
N LEU A 520 10.67 42.12 18.41
CA LEU A 520 9.68 42.13 17.32
C LEU A 520 8.83 43.40 17.28
N ALA A 521 8.91 44.27 18.31
CA ALA A 521 8.02 45.43 18.44
C ALA A 521 7.99 46.31 17.18
N PHE A 522 9.15 46.71 16.69
CA PHE A 522 9.25 47.59 15.51
C PHE A 522 8.63 46.97 14.25
N THR A 523 8.90 45.69 13.98
CA THR A 523 8.41 45.02 12.78
C THR A 523 6.91 44.75 12.87
N THR A 524 6.42 44.32 14.04
CA THR A 524 4.98 44.13 14.28
C THR A 524 4.21 45.45 14.19
N GLU A 525 4.73 46.55 14.74
CA GLU A 525 4.12 47.88 14.62
C GLU A 525 3.97 48.33 13.17
N LEU A 526 4.99 48.09 12.33
CA LEU A 526 4.94 48.41 10.91
C LEU A 526 3.86 47.57 10.20
N ILE A 527 3.83 46.26 10.47
CA ILE A 527 2.82 45.35 9.92
C ILE A 527 1.42 45.82 10.28
N LEU A 528 1.13 46.00 11.57
CA LEU A 528 -0.18 46.42 12.04
C LEU A 528 -0.56 47.80 11.51
N SER A 529 0.39 48.74 11.41
CA SER A 529 0.12 50.06 10.83
C SER A 529 -0.37 49.96 9.39
N GLU A 530 0.27 49.13 8.57
CA GLU A 530 -0.12 48.96 7.17
C GLU A 530 -1.44 48.18 7.02
N LEU A 531 -1.60 47.07 7.75
CA LEU A 531 -2.80 46.24 7.67
C LEU A 531 -4.05 46.97 8.18
N VAL A 532 -3.97 47.61 9.35
CA VAL A 532 -5.09 48.34 9.94
C VAL A 532 -5.45 49.58 9.11
N THR A 533 -4.45 50.31 8.60
CA THR A 533 -4.72 51.46 7.72
C THR A 533 -5.44 51.02 6.44
N ASN A 534 -5.04 49.89 5.85
CA ASN A 534 -5.74 49.33 4.69
C ASN A 534 -7.18 48.91 5.04
N ALA A 535 -7.37 48.22 6.16
CA ALA A 535 -8.71 47.82 6.62
C ALA A 535 -9.64 49.02 6.80
N ILE A 536 -9.18 50.08 7.51
CA ILE A 536 -9.97 51.31 7.73
C ILE A 536 -10.27 52.04 6.41
N ARG A 537 -9.34 52.01 5.44
CA ARG A 537 -9.50 52.74 4.17
C ARG A 537 -10.43 52.06 3.18
N TYR A 538 -10.47 50.73 3.18
CA TYR A 538 -11.12 49.94 2.12
C TYR A 538 -12.30 49.09 2.59
N ALA A 539 -12.54 48.96 3.89
CA ALA A 539 -13.67 48.21 4.44
C ALA A 539 -14.67 49.13 5.15
N SER A 540 -15.94 48.69 5.19
CA SER A 540 -17.02 49.35 5.91
C SER A 540 -17.51 48.43 7.02
N GLY A 541 -17.05 48.60 8.26
CA GLY A 541 -17.43 47.70 9.36
C GLY A 541 -16.42 47.68 10.51
N PRO A 542 -16.64 46.83 11.52
CA PRO A 542 -15.70 46.65 12.61
C PRO A 542 -14.39 46.07 12.09
N VAL A 543 -13.27 46.67 12.49
CA VAL A 543 -11.93 46.12 12.26
C VAL A 543 -11.49 45.44 13.53
N VAL A 544 -11.02 44.19 13.44
CA VAL A 544 -10.52 43.43 14.58
C VAL A 544 -9.05 43.12 14.36
N VAL A 545 -8.21 43.42 15.33
CA VAL A 545 -6.80 43.04 15.34
C VAL A 545 -6.61 41.92 16.35
N ARG A 546 -5.93 40.85 15.92
CA ARG A 546 -5.55 39.75 16.79
C ARG A 546 -4.06 39.46 16.68
N LEU A 547 -3.40 39.31 17.83
CA LEU A 547 -2.05 38.78 17.93
C LEU A 547 -2.13 37.39 18.57
N LEU A 548 -1.44 36.42 17.97
CA LEU A 548 -1.35 35.05 18.45
C LEU A 548 0.12 34.73 18.68
N ARG A 549 0.45 34.24 19.88
CA ARG A 549 1.77 33.70 20.21
C ARG A 549 1.71 32.18 20.19
N ASP A 550 2.22 31.61 19.13
CA ASP A 550 2.38 30.17 18.98
C ASP A 550 3.87 29.85 18.75
N ARG A 551 4.22 29.00 17.78
CA ARG A 551 5.59 28.78 17.32
C ARG A 551 6.16 30.01 16.60
N SER A 552 5.27 30.81 16.02
CA SER A 552 5.52 32.13 15.43
C SER A 552 4.62 33.18 16.10
N LEU A 553 4.94 34.46 15.92
CA LEU A 553 4.01 35.54 16.22
C LEU A 553 3.14 35.79 15.00
N ILE A 554 1.83 35.57 15.13
CA ILE A 554 0.86 35.76 14.05
C ILE A 554 0.06 37.02 14.32
N CYS A 555 0.02 37.91 13.33
CA CYS A 555 -0.77 39.13 13.33
C CYS A 555 -1.93 38.98 12.36
N GLU A 556 -3.16 39.00 12.84
CA GLU A 556 -4.38 38.97 12.03
C GLU A 556 -5.10 40.32 12.10
N VAL A 557 -5.57 40.80 10.94
CA VAL A 557 -6.47 41.95 10.83
C VAL A 557 -7.69 41.52 10.03
N SER A 558 -8.83 41.50 10.70
CA SER A 558 -10.12 41.13 10.12
C SER A 558 -10.92 42.37 9.75
N ASP A 559 -11.54 42.34 8.57
CA ASP A 559 -12.42 43.39 8.08
C ASP A 559 -13.57 42.80 7.24
N THR A 560 -14.59 43.62 6.93
CA THR A 560 -15.82 43.19 6.23
C THR A 560 -15.72 43.22 4.69
N SER A 561 -14.54 43.51 4.13
CA SER A 561 -14.32 43.54 2.69
C SER A 561 -14.13 42.12 2.12
N SER A 562 -14.67 41.89 0.94
CA SER A 562 -14.50 40.65 0.17
C SER A 562 -13.40 40.73 -0.89
N THR A 563 -12.65 41.84 -0.95
CA THR A 563 -11.61 42.06 -1.99
C THR A 563 -10.20 41.83 -1.45
N SER A 564 -9.39 41.04 -2.16
CA SER A 564 -7.98 40.84 -1.83
C SER A 564 -7.16 42.12 -2.06
N PRO A 565 -6.25 42.49 -1.15
CA PRO A 565 -5.29 43.54 -1.43
C PRO A 565 -4.24 43.08 -2.47
N HIS A 566 -4.10 43.81 -3.57
CA HIS A 566 -3.07 43.51 -4.57
C HIS A 566 -1.72 44.13 -4.19
N LEU A 567 -0.65 43.32 -4.21
CA LEU A 567 0.73 43.82 -4.19
C LEU A 567 0.95 44.71 -5.42
N ARG A 568 1.21 46.00 -5.21
CA ARG A 568 1.59 46.92 -6.28
C ARG A 568 3.07 47.25 -6.18
N TYR A 569 3.81 47.07 -7.27
CA TYR A 569 5.14 47.66 -7.40
C TYR A 569 4.96 49.17 -7.63
N ALA A 570 4.95 49.94 -6.55
CA ALA A 570 4.85 51.39 -6.62
C ALA A 570 6.04 51.95 -7.42
N ALA A 571 5.77 52.83 -8.40
CA ALA A 571 6.83 53.57 -9.07
C ALA A 571 7.56 54.48 -8.05
N THR A 572 8.76 54.98 -8.40
CA THR A 572 9.58 55.81 -7.49
C THR A 572 8.87 57.07 -6.98
N THR A 573 7.78 57.49 -7.64
CA THR A 573 6.99 58.69 -7.34
C THR A 573 5.61 58.44 -6.69
N ASP A 574 5.20 57.19 -6.45
CA ASP A 574 3.90 56.88 -5.83
C ASP A 574 3.97 56.93 -4.29
N GLU A 575 3.13 57.77 -3.67
CA GLU A 575 2.99 57.93 -2.21
C GLU A 575 2.16 56.81 -1.56
N GLY A 576 1.48 55.95 -2.34
CA GLY A 576 0.63 54.86 -1.84
C GLY A 576 0.94 53.50 -2.47
N GLY A 577 0.69 52.42 -1.73
CA GLY A 577 0.80 51.04 -2.24
C GLY A 577 2.10 50.29 -1.90
N ARG A 578 3.00 50.88 -1.11
CA ARG A 578 4.24 50.21 -0.63
C ARG A 578 4.04 49.37 0.63
N GLY A 579 2.95 49.59 1.38
CA GLY A 579 2.70 48.97 2.67
C GLY A 579 2.77 47.44 2.67
N LEU A 580 1.93 46.80 1.84
CA LEU A 580 1.94 45.34 1.70
C LEU A 580 3.24 44.79 1.13
N PHE A 581 3.95 45.58 0.31
CA PHE A 581 5.27 45.19 -0.18
C PHE A 581 6.30 45.16 0.96
N LEU A 582 6.26 46.14 1.86
CA LEU A 582 7.11 46.15 3.06
C LEU A 582 6.77 44.99 3.98
N VAL A 583 5.48 44.75 4.24
CA VAL A 583 5.00 43.58 5.01
C VAL A 583 5.55 42.29 4.42
N ALA A 584 5.44 42.10 3.11
CA ALA A 584 5.95 40.91 2.42
C ALA A 584 7.48 40.73 2.50
N GLN A 585 8.25 41.80 2.74
CA GLN A 585 9.71 41.73 2.90
C GLN A 585 10.15 41.39 4.33
N ILE A 586 9.32 41.65 5.33
CA ILE A 586 9.63 41.42 6.76
C ILE A 586 8.90 40.22 7.36
N ALA A 587 7.81 39.78 6.74
CA ALA A 587 7.06 38.59 7.12
C ALA A 587 7.82 37.32 6.72
N GLU A 588 7.66 36.26 7.51
CA GLU A 588 8.04 34.91 7.07
C GLU A 588 7.05 34.40 6.03
N SER A 589 5.77 34.55 6.33
CA SER A 589 4.65 34.17 5.48
C SER A 589 3.51 35.18 5.72
N TRP A 590 2.66 35.38 4.72
CA TRP A 590 1.47 36.20 4.85
C TRP A 590 0.44 35.80 3.81
N GLY A 591 -0.83 36.09 4.08
CA GLY A 591 -1.91 35.73 3.18
C GLY A 591 -3.22 36.42 3.49
N THR A 592 -4.27 36.00 2.79
CA THR A 592 -5.63 36.46 3.02
C THR A 592 -6.54 35.23 3.10
N ARG A 593 -7.28 35.15 4.20
CA ARG A 593 -8.32 34.15 4.43
C ARG A 593 -9.69 34.81 4.25
N TYR A 594 -10.61 34.12 3.60
CA TYR A 594 -11.99 34.57 3.48
C TYR A 594 -12.87 33.89 4.51
N THR A 595 -13.88 34.62 4.98
CA THR A 595 -14.88 34.15 5.93
C THR A 595 -16.24 34.64 5.46
N ASP A 596 -17.32 34.07 5.97
CA ASP A 596 -18.68 34.52 5.62
C ASP A 596 -18.94 36.01 5.93
N ALA A 597 -18.22 36.55 6.91
CA ALA A 597 -18.37 37.93 7.38
C ALA A 597 -17.41 38.93 6.71
N GLY A 598 -16.47 38.47 5.87
CA GLY A 598 -15.44 39.32 5.27
C GLY A 598 -14.12 38.58 5.07
N LYS A 599 -13.00 39.21 5.39
CA LYS A 599 -11.67 38.62 5.22
C LYS A 599 -10.78 38.86 6.44
N ILE A 600 -9.74 38.04 6.53
CA ILE A 600 -8.68 38.14 7.52
C ILE A 600 -7.35 38.20 6.77
N ILE A 601 -6.61 39.29 6.92
CA ILE A 601 -5.23 39.37 6.45
C ILE A 601 -4.33 38.95 7.60
N TRP A 602 -3.49 37.96 7.37
CA TRP A 602 -2.61 37.40 8.39
C TRP A 602 -1.15 37.50 7.97
N VAL A 603 -0.27 37.68 8.95
CA VAL A 603 1.18 37.80 8.78
C VAL A 603 1.88 37.04 9.90
N GLU A 604 2.85 36.21 9.55
CA GLU A 604 3.65 35.47 10.52
C GLU A 604 5.07 36.03 10.63
N GLN A 605 5.55 36.11 11.86
CA GLN A 605 6.89 36.55 12.21
C GLN A 605 7.58 35.47 13.04
N ARG A 606 8.81 35.12 12.68
CA ARG A 606 9.64 34.20 13.48
C ARG A 606 9.87 34.75 14.87
N LEU A 607 9.64 33.92 15.89
CA LEU A 607 10.07 34.25 17.24
C LEU A 607 11.61 34.25 17.30
N PRO A 608 12.24 35.20 18.02
CA PRO A 608 13.68 35.14 18.26
C PRO A 608 14.01 33.82 18.95
N HIS A 609 15.02 33.08 18.45
CA HIS A 609 15.49 31.88 19.14
C HIS A 609 15.80 32.24 20.60
N GLN A 610 15.18 31.53 21.54
CA GLN A 610 15.60 31.58 22.93
C GLN A 610 17.10 31.21 22.94
N ARG A 611 17.97 32.20 23.18
CA ARG A 611 19.38 31.91 23.44
C ARG A 611 19.39 30.99 24.64
N ASN A 612 19.83 29.76 24.41
CA ASN A 612 20.10 28.80 25.47
C ASN A 612 21.04 29.50 26.47
N PRO A 613 20.63 29.71 27.75
CA PRO A 613 21.47 30.43 28.72
C PRO A 613 22.81 29.74 29.03
N ASP A 614 22.98 28.49 28.58
CA ASP A 614 24.12 27.62 28.87
C ASP A 614 25.01 27.29 27.65
N ALA A 615 25.08 28.17 26.63
CA ALA A 615 26.01 28.03 25.50
C ALA A 615 27.35 28.77 25.72
#